data_AF-A0A0L8BWF5-F1
#
_entry.id   AF-A0A0L8BWF5-F1
#
_cell.length_a   1.000
_cell.length_b   1.000
_cell.length_c   1.000
_cell.angle_alpha   90.00
_cell.angle_beta   90.00
_cell.angle_gamma   90.00
#
_symmetry.space_group_name_H-M   'P 1'
#
loop_
_entity.id
_entity.type
_entity.pdbx_description
1 polymer ?
#
loop_
_entity_poly.entity_id
_entity_poly.type
_entity_poly.pdbx_seq_one_letter_code
_entity_poly.pdbx_strand_id
1 'polypeptide(L)' 'MEHRLLDRISLEAFRVFDAASRHMDFSRAGRELNITRAAGRRRGKNLELTPQDVRLFQRVRTIIPAGTCRG' A
#
# COMPACT_ATOMS: atom_id res chain seq x y z
N MET A 1 -26.44 -8.39 -10.49
CA MET A 1 -25.58 -7.59 -11.37
C MET A 1 -24.18 -7.69 -10.83
N GLU A 2 -23.26 -8.33 -11.57
CA GLU A 2 -21.85 -8.38 -11.16
C GLU A 2 -21.26 -6.97 -11.28
N HIS A 3 -20.98 -6.34 -10.15
CA HIS A 3 -20.18 -5.12 -10.14
C HIS A 3 -18.77 -5.52 -10.57
N ARG A 4 -18.35 -5.09 -11.77
CA ARG A 4 -16.99 -5.33 -12.24
C ARG A 4 -16.04 -4.79 -11.17
N LEU A 5 -14.96 -5.50 -10.89
CA LEU A 5 -13.96 -5.11 -9.88
C LEU A 5 -13.52 -3.64 -10.04
N LEU A 6 -13.45 -3.18 -11.29
CA LEU A 6 -13.12 -1.81 -11.69
C LEU A 6 -14.18 -0.75 -11.33
N ASP A 7 -15.45 -1.12 -11.16
CA ASP A 7 -16.52 -0.20 -10.71
C ASP A 7 -16.41 0.10 -9.21
N ARG A 8 -15.73 -0.77 -8.45
CA ARG A 8 -15.57 -0.65 -6.99
C ARG A 8 -14.19 -0.18 -6.57
N ILE A 9 -13.18 -0.43 -7.41
CA ILE A 9 -11.77 -0.15 -7.12
C ILE A 9 -11.20 0.74 -8.21
N SER A 10 -10.73 1.92 -7.82
CA SER A 10 -10.07 2.85 -8.74
C SER A 10 -8.81 2.25 -9.35
N LEU A 11 -8.61 2.45 -10.66
CA LEU A 11 -7.37 2.12 -11.38
C LEU A 11 -6.11 2.69 -10.71
N GLU A 12 -6.25 3.84 -10.06
CA GLU A 12 -5.15 4.46 -9.33
C GLU A 12 -4.71 3.63 -8.11
N ALA A 13 -5.64 2.93 -7.46
CA ALA A 13 -5.32 2.07 -6.34
C ALA A 13 -4.52 0.83 -6.79
N PHE A 14 -4.78 0.29 -7.99
CA PHE A 14 -3.96 -0.77 -8.58
C PHE A 14 -2.54 -0.31 -8.88
N ARG A 15 -2.34 0.93 -9.37
CA ARG A 15 -0.99 1.48 -9.60
C ARG A 15 -0.21 1.62 -8.29
N VAL A 16 -0.88 2.11 -7.25
CA VAL A 16 -0.28 2.20 -5.90
C VAL A 16 0.07 0.82 -5.37
N PHE A 17 -0.80 -0.18 -5.56
CA PHE A 17 -0.54 -1.55 -5.14
C PHE A 17 0.69 -2.15 -5.85
N ASP A 18 0.79 -2.04 -7.17
CA ASP A 18 1.95 -2.55 -7.93
C ASP A 18 3.27 -1.92 -7.44
N ALA A 19 3.33 -0.59 -7.42
CA ALA A 19 4.55 0.11 -6.99
C ALA A 19 4.91 -0.19 -5.52
N ALA A 20 3.92 -0.23 -4.62
CA ALA A 20 4.15 -0.58 -3.21
C ALA A 20 4.63 -2.02 -3.04
N SER A 21 4.15 -2.96 -3.87
CA SER A 21 4.58 -4.37 -3.83
C SER A 21 6.02 -4.54 -4.30
N ARG A 22 6.43 -3.81 -5.36
CA ARG A 22 7.80 -3.83 -5.86
C ARG A 22 8.81 -3.27 -4.86
N HIS A 23 8.45 -2.18 -4.17
CA HIS A 23 9.35 -1.50 -3.23
C HIS A 23 9.23 -1.99 -1.79
N MET A 24 8.16 -2.70 -1.46
CA MET A 24 7.72 -2.98 -0.08
C MET A 24 7.62 -1.71 0.81
N ASP A 25 7.51 -0.51 0.19
CA ASP A 25 7.51 0.79 0.88
C ASP A 25 6.61 1.81 0.15
N PHE A 26 5.57 2.27 0.85
CA PHE A 26 4.64 3.30 0.38
C PHE A 26 5.28 4.68 0.15
N SER A 27 6.42 4.95 0.75
CA SER A 27 7.16 6.20 0.57
C SER A 27 7.89 6.21 -0.78
N ARG A 28 8.51 5.07 -1.15
CA ARG A 28 9.12 4.89 -2.48
C ARG A 28 8.07 4.84 -3.58
N ALA A 29 6.98 4.10 -3.37
CA ALA A 29 5.85 4.08 -4.29
C ALA A 29 5.23 5.49 -4.48
N GLY A 30 5.13 6.28 -3.41
CA GLY A 30 4.66 7.66 -3.48
C GLY A 30 5.54 8.55 -4.35
N ARG A 31 6.87 8.42 -4.24
CA ARG A 31 7.81 9.14 -5.11
C ARG A 31 7.68 8.72 -6.57
N GLU A 32 7.55 7.43 -6.85
CA GLU A 32 7.39 6.92 -8.22
C GLU A 32 6.11 7.44 -8.89
N LEU A 33 5.01 7.47 -8.14
CA LEU A 33 3.70 7.87 -8.64
C LEU A 33 3.40 9.36 -8.48
N ASN A 34 4.37 10.15 -7.98
CA ASN A 34 4.20 11.57 -7.65
C ASN A 34 3.00 11.86 -6.73
N ILE A 35 2.84 11.04 -5.68
CA ILE A 35 1.79 11.19 -4.67
C ILE A 35 2.38 11.19 -3.26
N THR A 36 1.64 11.75 -2.30
CA THR A 36 2.05 11.66 -0.91
C THR A 36 1.95 10.22 -0.38
N ARG A 37 2.84 9.87 0.54
CA ARG A 37 2.78 8.59 1.27
C ARG A 37 1.40 8.34 1.89
N ALA A 38 0.75 9.38 2.41
CA ALA A 38 -0.58 9.29 3.01
C ALA A 38 -1.66 8.94 1.98
N ALA A 39 -1.62 9.52 0.78
CA ALA A 39 -2.52 9.18 -0.32
C ALA A 39 -2.34 7.72 -0.75
N GLY A 40 -1.08 7.27 -0.91
CA GLY A 40 -0.77 5.87 -1.22
C GLY A 40 -1.35 4.90 -0.17
N ARG A 41 -1.17 5.19 1.12
CA ARG A 41 -1.71 4.34 2.19
C ARG A 41 -3.25 4.30 2.20
N ARG A 42 -3.92 5.43 1.97
CA ARG A 42 -5.40 5.49 1.91
C ARG A 42 -5.93 4.68 0.72
N ARG A 43 -5.28 4.78 -0.44
CA ARG A 43 -5.66 4.03 -1.65
C ARG A 43 -5.39 2.54 -1.54
N GLY A 44 -4.27 2.15 -0.91
CA GLY A 44 -3.99 0.75 -0.59
C GLY A 44 -5.04 0.15 0.34
N LYS A 45 -5.48 0.89 1.37
CA LYS A 45 -6.60 0.48 2.23
C LYS A 45 -7.91 0.32 1.46
N ASN A 46 -8.18 1.16 0.47
CA ASN A 46 -9.38 1.02 -0.36
C ASN A 46 -9.36 -0.24 -1.23
N LEU A 47 -8.17 -0.80 -1.51
CA LEU A 47 -8.04 -2.11 -2.16
C LEU A 47 -8.38 -3.27 -1.19
N GLU A 48 -8.31 -3.06 0.13
CA GLU A 48 -8.74 -4.04 1.15
C GLU A 48 -10.27 -4.12 1.26
N LEU A 49 -11.02 -3.07 0.82
CA LEU A 49 -12.49 -3.02 0.81
C LEU A 49 -13.14 -3.90 -0.29
N THR A 50 -12.38 -4.84 -0.87
CA THR A 50 -12.96 -5.89 -1.72
C THR A 50 -13.96 -6.72 -0.89
N PRO A 51 -14.93 -7.41 -1.51
CA PRO A 51 -15.88 -8.28 -0.79
C PRO A 51 -15.23 -9.36 0.07
N GLN A 52 -13.93 -9.59 -0.09
CA GLN A 52 -13.16 -10.65 0.54
C GLN A 52 -12.41 -10.16 1.80
N ASP A 53 -12.45 -8.85 2.13
CA ASP A 53 -11.80 -8.22 3.29
C ASP A 53 -10.35 -8.71 3.53
N VAL A 54 -9.61 -8.92 2.44
CA VAL A 54 -8.24 -9.44 2.50
C VAL A 54 -7.27 -8.29 2.76
N ARG A 55 -6.46 -8.43 3.81
CA ARG A 55 -5.32 -7.53 4.03
C ARG A 55 -4.22 -7.81 3.00
N LEU A 56 -3.99 -6.85 2.11
CA LEU A 56 -2.98 -6.96 1.05
C LEU A 56 -1.59 -6.52 1.53
N PHE A 57 -1.52 -5.63 2.51
CA PHE A 57 -0.26 -5.19 3.10
C PHE A 57 -0.32 -5.21 4.62
N GLN A 58 0.64 -5.87 5.24
CA GLN A 58 0.85 -5.82 6.69
C GLN A 58 2.08 -4.97 7.00
N ARG A 59 1.94 -4.01 7.91
CA ARG A 59 3.09 -3.23 8.38
C ARG A 59 3.92 -4.07 9.34
N VAL A 60 5.07 -4.54 8.88
CA VAL A 60 6.09 -5.14 9.73
C VAL A 60 6.83 -4.02 10.47
N ARG A 61 6.86 -4.07 11.80
CA ARG A 61 7.71 -3.19 12.61
C ARG A 61 8.94 -4.00 13.00
N THR A 62 10.10 -3.63 12.48
CA THR A 62 11.36 -4.06 13.10
C THR A 62 11.51 -3.29 14.39
N ILE A 63 11.50 -4.00 15.53
CA ILE A 63 12.08 -3.48 16.76
C ILE A 63 13.58 -3.58 16.53
N ILE A 64 14.26 -2.46 16.34
CA ILE A 64 15.73 -2.45 16.41
C ILE A 64 16.05 -2.60 17.90
N PRO A 65 16.63 -3.72 18.37
CA PRO A 65 17.02 -3.84 19.76
C PRO A 65 17.99 -2.71 20.08
N ALA A 66 17.69 -1.95 21.13
CA ALA A 66 18.48 -0.83 21.62
C ALA A 66 19.91 -1.34 21.93
N GLY A 67 20.82 -1.20 20.96
CA GLY A 67 22.16 -1.79 21.05
C GLY A 67 22.94 -1.87 19.74
N THR A 68 22.32 -1.58 18.59
CA THR A 68 23.01 -1.60 17.28
C THR A 68 23.28 -0.23 16.67
N CYS A 69 23.08 0.86 17.40
CA CYS A 69 23.65 2.16 17.02
C CYS A 69 25.14 2.17 17.37
N ARG A 70 25.99 1.55 16.54
CA ARG A 70 27.42 1.92 16.50
C ARG A 70 27.52 3.21 15.68
N GLY A 71 27.60 4.33 16.37
CA GLY A 71 28.27 5.54 15.89
C GLY A 71 29.74 5.47 16.25
#